data_AF-A6TRE5-F1
#
_entry.id   AF-A6TRE5-F1
#
_cell.length_a   1.000
_cell.length_b   1.000
_cell.length_c   1.000
_cell.angle_alpha   90.00
_cell.angle_beta   90.00
_cell.angle_gamma   90.00
#
_symmetry.space_group_name_H-M   'P 1'
#
loop_
_entity.id
_entity.type
_entity.pdbx_description
1 polymer ?
#
loop_
_entity_poly.entity_id
_entity_poly.type
_entity_poly.pdbx_seq_one_letter_code
_entity_poly.pdbx_strand_id
1 'polypeptide(L)' 'MKQKGDKRVSAAIKKQATDLAEYMEKEFGITPHNIDEKLNELKNKFYEKELIKDERCERVQ' A
#
# COMPACT_ATOMS: atom_id res chain seq x y z
N MET A 1 -27.10 -18.35 25.55
CA MET A 1 -27.10 -17.82 24.17
C MET A 1 -26.31 -16.52 24.13
N LYS A 2 -25.18 -16.43 23.41
CA LYS A 2 -24.62 -15.19 22.81
C LYS A 2 -23.24 -15.49 22.21
N GLN A 3 -23.19 -15.78 20.92
CA GLN A 3 -21.95 -15.81 20.11
C GLN A 3 -22.29 -15.58 18.61
N LYS A 4 -23.26 -14.71 18.32
CA LYS A 4 -23.64 -14.34 16.94
C LYS A 4 -23.14 -12.94 16.53
N GLY A 5 -22.52 -12.19 17.44
CA GLY A 5 -22.04 -10.81 17.21
C GLY A 5 -20.70 -10.73 16.47
N ASP A 6 -19.71 -11.53 16.87
CA ASP A 6 -18.32 -11.42 16.35
C ASP A 6 -18.15 -11.81 14.88
N LYS A 7 -18.90 -12.80 14.40
CA LYS A 7 -18.78 -13.27 13.01
C LYS A 7 -19.17 -12.21 11.97
N ARG A 8 -20.09 -11.30 12.31
CA ARG A 8 -20.57 -10.25 11.38
C ARG A 8 -19.57 -9.10 11.26
N VAL A 9 -18.95 -8.71 12.38
CA VAL A 9 -17.90 -7.67 12.40
C VAL A 9 -16.69 -8.16 11.62
N SER A 10 -16.30 -9.43 11.81
CA SER A 10 -15.21 -10.08 11.06
C SER A 10 -15.43 -10.07 9.54
N ALA A 11 -16.65 -10.35 9.07
CA ALA A 11 -16.96 -10.38 7.64
C ALA A 11 -16.97 -8.98 6.99
N ALA A 12 -17.46 -7.96 7.71
CA ALA A 12 -17.47 -6.58 7.22
C ALA A 12 -16.05 -6.01 7.07
N ILE A 13 -15.17 -6.29 8.04
CA ILE A 13 -13.76 -5.87 8.00
C ILE A 13 -13.01 -6.55 6.83
N LYS A 14 -13.26 -7.85 6.61
CA LYS A 14 -12.68 -8.56 5.46
C LYS A 14 -13.11 -7.94 4.13
N LYS A 15 -14.40 -7.61 3.99
CA LYS A 15 -14.90 -6.95 2.77
C LYS A 15 -14.21 -5.60 2.54
N GLN A 16 -14.11 -4.76 3.58
CA GLN A 16 -13.44 -3.46 3.48
C GLN A 16 -11.96 -3.58 3.10
N ALA A 17 -11.25 -4.60 3.63
CA ALA A 17 -9.86 -4.86 3.26
C ALA A 17 -9.72 -5.30 1.80
N THR A 18 -10.64 -6.13 1.30
CA THR A 18 -10.69 -6.53 -0.12
C THR A 18 -11.00 -5.34 -1.02
N ASP A 19 -12.03 -4.55 -0.71
CA ASP A 19 -12.41 -3.38 -1.49
C ASP A 19 -11.25 -2.36 -1.58
N LEU A 20 -10.50 -2.19 -0.48
CA LEU A 20 -9.31 -1.32 -0.46
C LEU A 20 -8.17 -1.88 -1.32
N ALA A 21 -7.89 -3.18 -1.25
CA ALA A 21 -6.85 -3.80 -2.06
C ALA A 21 -7.16 -3.69 -3.56
N GLU A 22 -8.40 -3.96 -3.96
CA GLU A 22 -8.85 -3.82 -5.35
C GLU A 22 -8.75 -2.37 -5.84
N TYR A 23 -9.13 -1.40 -5.01
CA TYR A 23 -8.98 0.02 -5.33
C TYR A 23 -7.52 0.42 -5.53
N MET A 24 -6.63 -0.01 -4.63
CA MET A 24 -5.19 0.31 -4.71
C MET A 24 -4.55 -0.29 -5.95
N GLU A 25 -4.92 -1.53 -6.30
CA GLU A 25 -4.44 -2.19 -7.51
C GLU A 25 -4.97 -1.51 -8.77
N LYS A 26 -6.27 -1.17 -8.80
CA LYS A 26 -6.89 -0.57 -9.98
C LYS A 26 -6.42 0.85 -10.27
N GLU A 27 -6.39 1.71 -9.26
CA GLU A 27 -6.09 3.14 -9.45
C GLU A 27 -4.59 3.43 -9.45
N PHE A 28 -3.79 2.65 -8.72
CA PHE A 28 -2.36 2.92 -8.54
C PHE A 28 -1.46 1.78 -9.01
N GLY A 29 -2.00 0.62 -9.39
CA GLY A 29 -1.19 -0.56 -9.73
C GLY A 29 -0.43 -1.12 -8.53
N ILE A 30 -0.84 -0.81 -7.29
CA ILE A 30 -0.16 -1.22 -6.07
C ILE A 30 -0.84 -2.46 -5.49
N THR A 31 -0.03 -3.46 -5.22
CA THR A 31 -0.41 -4.70 -4.54
C THR A 31 0.48 -4.89 -3.32
N PRO A 32 0.08 -5.72 -2.33
CA PRO A 32 0.95 -6.06 -1.20
C PRO A 32 2.31 -6.64 -1.64
N HIS A 33 2.39 -7.24 -2.82
CA HIS A 33 3.60 -7.87 -3.34
C HIS A 33 4.58 -6.88 -4.00
N ASN A 34 4.10 -5.72 -4.47
CA ASN A 34 4.92 -4.76 -5.21
C ASN A 34 5.08 -3.40 -4.51
N ILE A 35 4.54 -3.26 -3.30
CA ILE A 35 4.50 -1.97 -2.60
C ILE A 35 5.90 -1.39 -2.38
N ASP A 36 6.89 -2.22 -2.04
CA ASP A 36 8.27 -1.78 -1.83
C ASP A 36 8.92 -1.33 -3.14
N GLU A 37 8.67 -2.03 -4.25
CA GLU A 37 9.16 -1.66 -5.58
C GLU A 37 8.55 -0.32 -6.02
N LYS A 38 7.22 -0.16 -5.87
CA LYS A 38 6.51 1.08 -6.21
C LYS A 38 6.97 2.26 -5.38
N LEU A 39 7.25 2.04 -4.09
CA LEU A 39 7.83 3.06 -3.22
C LEU A 39 9.23 3.47 -3.69
N ASN A 40 10.06 2.52 -4.12
CA ASN A 40 11.38 2.80 -4.65
C ASN A 40 11.32 3.56 -5.99
N GLU A 41 10.43 3.18 -6.91
CA GLU A 41 10.19 3.94 -8.15
C GLU A 41 9.82 5.40 -7.85
N LEU A 42 8.96 5.63 -6.86
CA LEU A 42 8.50 6.97 -6.48
C LEU A 42 9.64 7.79 -5.86
N LYS A 43 10.46 7.19 -4.98
CA LYS A 43 11.66 7.83 -4.44
C LYS A 43 12.63 8.24 -5.55
N ASN A 44 12.89 7.35 -6.51
CA ASN A 44 13.76 7.65 -7.65
C ASN A 44 13.23 8.83 -8.49
N LYS A 45 11.92 8.88 -8.76
CA LYS A 45 11.31 10.03 -9.47
C LYS A 45 11.48 11.34 -8.71
N PHE A 46 11.42 11.32 -7.38
CA PHE A 46 11.65 12.52 -6.59
C PHE A 46 13.13 12.95 -6.59
N TYR A 47 14.05 11.99 -6.63
CA TYR A 47 15.47 12.26 -6.80
C TYR A 47 15.79 12.88 -8.17
N GLU A 48 15.26 12.31 -9.25
CA GLU A 48 15.44 12.84 -10.60
C GLU A 48 14.92 14.28 -10.74
N LYS A 49 13.87 14.62 -9.99
CA LYS A 49 13.30 15.97 -9.95
C LYS A 49 13.99 16.90 -8.95
N GLU A 50 15.04 16.44 -8.27
CA GLU A 50 15.76 17.15 -7.21
C GLU A 50 14.87 17.66 -6.06
N LEU A 51 13.68 17.05 -5.89
CA LEU A 51 12.70 17.44 -4.86
C LEU A 51 13.09 16.92 -3.48
N ILE A 52 13.95 15.90 -3.43
CA ILE A 52 14.48 15.33 -2.21
C ILE A 52 16.00 15.19 -2.37
N LYS A 53 16.73 15.63 -1.35
CA LYS A 53 18.19 15.49 -1.22
C LYS A 53 18.49 14.82 0.10
N ASP A 54 17.99 13.60 0.31
CA ASP A 54 18.22 12.91 1.58
C ASP A 54 19.54 12.13 1.49
N GLU A 55 20.57 12.60 2.18
CA GLU A 55 21.89 11.97 2.26
C GLU A 55 21.83 10.54 2.83
N ARG A 56 20.72 10.16 3.49
CA ARG A 56 20.52 8.83 4.09
C ARG A 56 19.71 7.88 3.23
N CYS A 57 19.07 8.37 2.17
CA CYS A 57 18.33 7.52 1.26
C CYS A 57 19.27 7.20 0.11
N GLU A 58 20.21 6.29 0.39
CA GLU A 58 21.22 5.83 -0.56
C GLU A 58 20.56 5.52 -1.90
N ARG A 59 21.04 6.19 -2.94
CA ARG A 59 20.63 5.95 -4.32
C ARG A 59 20.90 4.48 -4.60
N VAL A 60 19.84 3.68 -4.76
CA VAL A 60 19.96 2.27 -5.12
C VAL A 60 20.68 2.22 -6.47
N GLN A 61 21.93 1.74 -6.44
CA GLN A 61 22.74 1.49 -7.64
C GLN A 61 22.26 0.25 -8.38
#